data_AF-A0A1E5NFV0-F1
#
_entry.id   AF-A0A1E5NFV0-F1
#
_cell.length_a   1.000
_cell.length_b   1.000
_cell.length_c   1.000
_cell.angle_alpha   90.00
_cell.angle_beta   90.00
_cell.angle_gamma   90.00
#
_symmetry.space_group_name_H-M   'P 1'
#
loop_
_entity.id
_entity.type
_entity.pdbx_description
1 polymer ?
#
loop_
_entity_poly.entity_id
_entity_poly.type
_entity_poly.pdbx_seq_one_letter_code
_entity_poly.pdbx_strand_id
1 'polypeptide(L)'
;MYLFIDLHGKRAKEVRSCFINLLKILYILKIVFGDSLSIDMEVVFGRGLHSENNKPILKYVVLRQAQKYKYLGYQYKLNKKTANGSMIITF
;
A
#
# COMPACT_ATOMS: atom_id res chain seq x y z
N MET A 1 3.42 -14.65 4.73
CA MET A 1 4.15 -13.60 5.49
C MET A 1 3.27 -12.38 5.60
N TYR A 2 3.11 -11.80 6.79
CA TYR A 2 2.32 -10.58 7.00
C TYR A 2 3.23 -9.37 7.24
N LEU A 3 3.04 -8.29 6.48
CA LEU A 3 3.82 -7.05 6.57
C LEU A 3 2.93 -5.89 6.96
N PHE A 4 3.36 -5.07 7.92
CA PHE A 4 2.65 -3.85 8.32
C PHE A 4 3.52 -2.63 8.02
N ILE A 5 3.00 -1.70 7.22
CA ILE A 5 3.75 -0.55 6.71
C ILE A 5 2.99 0.73 7.04
N ASP A 6 3.54 1.51 7.96
CA ASP A 6 3.00 2.82 8.31
C ASP A 6 3.63 3.94 7.47
N LEU A 7 2.81 4.56 6.62
CA LEU A 7 3.16 5.71 5.79
C LEU A 7 2.55 7.01 6.33
N HIS A 8 1.86 6.96 7.47
CA HIS A 8 1.25 8.12 8.09
C HIS A 8 2.30 9.20 8.45
N GLY A 9 1.90 10.47 8.35
CA GLY A 9 2.77 11.62 8.66
C GLY A 9 3.92 11.88 7.68
N LYS A 10 4.14 11.00 6.68
CA LYS A 10 5.18 11.19 5.65
C LYS A 10 4.73 12.14 4.54
N ARG A 11 5.70 12.69 3.81
CA ARG A 11 5.40 13.54 2.64
C ARG A 11 4.88 12.69 1.48
N ALA A 12 3.95 13.23 0.70
CA ALA A 12 3.36 12.53 -0.45
C ALA A 12 4.40 11.96 -1.43
N LYS A 13 5.50 12.68 -1.69
CA LYS A 13 6.60 12.23 -2.56
C LYS A 13 7.32 11.01 -1.97
N GLU A 14 7.55 11.00 -0.67
CA GLU A 14 8.20 9.88 0.04
C GLU A 14 7.31 8.65 0.05
N VAL A 15 6.02 8.83 0.36
CA VAL A 15 5.01 7.76 0.31
C VAL A 15 4.95 7.12 -1.07
N ARG A 16 4.95 7.93 -2.14
CA ARG A 16 4.97 7.44 -3.50
C ARG A 16 6.20 6.57 -3.78
N SER A 17 7.40 7.08 -3.49
CA SER A 17 8.64 6.34 -3.77
C SER A 17 8.74 5.06 -2.95
N CYS A 18 8.42 5.13 -1.65
CA CYS A 18 8.43 3.99 -0.74
C CYS A 18 7.48 2.89 -1.22
N PHE A 19 6.23 3.25 -1.51
CA PHE A 19 5.22 2.28 -1.95
C PHE A 19 5.57 1.62 -3.29
N ILE A 20 6.10 2.37 -4.26
CA ILE A 20 6.54 1.79 -5.55
C ILE A 20 7.70 0.80 -5.34
N ASN A 21 8.70 1.17 -4.54
CA ASN A 21 9.85 0.30 -4.30
C ASN A 21 9.43 -0.98 -3.58
N LEU A 22 8.50 -0.85 -2.62
CA LEU A 22 7.94 -1.98 -1.90
C LEU A 22 7.24 -2.97 -2.84
N LEU A 23 6.36 -2.50 -3.72
CA LEU A 23 5.68 -3.35 -4.71
C LEU A 23 6.67 -4.09 -5.62
N LYS A 24 7.77 -3.44 -6.03
CA LYS A 24 8.82 -4.08 -6.83
C LYS A 24 9.53 -5.19 -6.06
N ILE A 25 9.88 -4.94 -4.80
CA ILE A 25 10.53 -5.95 -3.94
C ILE A 25 9.60 -7.15 -3.76
N LEU A 26 8.32 -6.92 -3.45
CA LEU A 26 7.35 -7.99 -3.28
C LEU A 26 7.18 -8.81 -4.56
N TYR A 27 7.12 -8.16 -5.71
CA TYR A 27 7.05 -8.84 -7.00
C TYR A 27 8.30 -9.70 -7.27
N ILE A 28 9.50 -9.20 -6.98
CA ILE A 28 10.74 -9.98 -7.09
C ILE A 28 10.69 -11.20 -6.17
N LEU A 29 10.26 -11.03 -4.91
CA LEU A 29 10.11 -12.15 -3.99
C LEU A 29 9.11 -13.18 -4.51
N LYS A 30 7.97 -12.73 -5.07
CA LYS A 30 6.98 -13.62 -5.67
C LYS A 30 7.55 -14.41 -6.86
N ILE A 31 8.40 -13.81 -7.69
CA ILE A 31 9.09 -14.53 -8.77
C ILE A 31 10.05 -15.58 -8.22
N VAL A 32 10.87 -15.22 -7.22
CA VAL A 32 11.91 -16.09 -6.67
C VAL A 32 11.31 -17.32 -5.97
N PHE A 33 10.23 -17.12 -5.21
CA PHE A 33 9.64 -18.18 -4.39
C PHE A 33 8.36 -18.79 -4.99
N GLY A 34 7.83 -18.22 -6.08
CA GLY A 34 6.63 -18.70 -6.75
C GLY A 34 5.43 -18.81 -5.82
N ASP A 35 4.69 -19.91 -5.92
CA ASP A 35 3.47 -20.16 -5.12
C ASP A 35 3.74 -20.61 -3.68
N SER A 36 4.99 -20.91 -3.35
CA SER A 36 5.37 -21.23 -1.96
C SER A 36 5.33 -20.01 -1.03
N LEU A 37 5.30 -18.79 -1.61
CA LEU A 37 5.28 -17.54 -0.87
C LEU A 37 3.94 -16.82 -1.07
N SER A 38 3.15 -16.76 -0.01
CA SER A 38 2.01 -15.85 0.12
C SER A 38 2.44 -14.65 0.95
N ILE A 39 2.22 -13.44 0.43
CA ILE A 39 2.54 -12.19 1.13
C ILE A 39 1.27 -11.37 1.29
N ASP A 40 0.86 -11.19 2.54
CA ASP A 40 -0.15 -10.23 2.92
C ASP A 40 0.52 -8.97 3.48
N MET A 41 0.00 -7.82 3.11
CA MET A 41 0.54 -6.54 3.55
C MET A 41 -0.58 -5.58 3.89
N GLU A 42 -0.47 -4.89 5.02
CA GLU A 42 -1.29 -3.74 5.35
C GLU A 42 -0.47 -2.45 5.24
N VAL A 43 -0.92 -1.54 4.37
CA VAL A 43 -0.33 -0.22 4.17
C VAL A 43 -1.23 0.83 4.79
N VAL A 44 -0.76 1.49 5.85
CA VAL A 44 -1.48 2.54 6.57
C VAL A 44 -1.07 3.90 6.01
N PHE A 45 -2.06 4.71 5.63
CA PHE A 45 -1.84 6.08 5.13
C PHE A 45 -2.71 7.12 5.87
N GLY A 46 -3.44 6.68 6.90
CA GLY A 46 -4.26 7.52 7.76
C GLY A 46 -5.66 7.81 7.23
N ARG A 47 -6.53 8.26 8.15
CA ARG A 47 -7.96 8.52 7.89
C ARG A 47 -8.25 9.90 7.28
N GLY A 48 -7.25 10.79 7.23
CA GLY A 48 -7.43 12.17 6.74
C GLY A 48 -8.19 13.10 7.70
N LEU A 49 -8.44 12.68 8.94
CA LEU A 49 -9.20 13.47 9.93
C LEU A 49 -8.44 14.72 10.45
N HIS A 50 -7.11 14.75 10.28
CA HIS A 50 -6.24 15.86 10.72
C HIS A 50 -5.31 16.37 9.61
N SER A 51 -5.57 16.00 8.35
CA SER A 51 -4.79 16.51 7.21
C SER A 51 -5.17 17.97 6.91
N GLU A 52 -4.23 18.77 6.41
CA GLU A 52 -4.54 20.10 5.85
C GLU A 52 -5.71 19.99 4.87
N ASN A 53 -6.77 20.79 5.10
CA ASN A 53 -8.03 20.77 4.35
C ASN A 53 -8.84 19.46 4.42
N ASN A 54 -8.62 18.58 5.42
CA ASN A 54 -9.29 17.29 5.58
C ASN A 54 -9.20 16.36 4.35
N LYS A 55 -8.19 16.55 3.49
CA LYS A 55 -7.99 15.73 2.29
C LYS A 55 -7.01 14.59 2.59
N PRO A 56 -7.40 13.31 2.44
CA PRO A 56 -6.51 12.17 2.65
C PRO A 56 -5.55 12.00 1.46
N ILE A 57 -4.63 12.95 1.25
CA ILE A 57 -3.71 12.99 0.10
C ILE A 57 -2.95 11.68 -0.05
N LEU A 58 -2.46 11.12 1.06
CA LEU A 58 -1.67 9.88 1.06
C LEU A 58 -2.48 8.67 0.56
N LYS A 59 -3.76 8.58 0.91
CA LYS A 59 -4.69 7.56 0.37
C LYS A 59 -4.73 7.59 -1.15
N TYR A 60 -4.89 8.78 -1.73
CA TYR A 60 -4.97 8.94 -3.18
C TYR A 60 -3.62 8.64 -3.86
N VAL A 61 -2.50 9.02 -3.24
CA VAL A 61 -1.16 8.68 -3.75
C VAL A 61 -0.99 7.17 -3.83
N VAL A 62 -1.29 6.46 -2.74
CA VAL A 62 -1.19 5.00 -2.66
C VAL A 62 -2.13 4.33 -3.66
N LEU A 63 -3.42 4.69 -3.68
CA LEU A 63 -4.41 4.12 -4.61
C LEU A 63 -4.01 4.31 -6.07
N ARG A 64 -3.50 5.50 -6.44
CA ARG A 64 -3.06 5.77 -7.81
C ARG A 64 -1.89 4.88 -8.21
N GLN A 65 -0.92 4.66 -7.32
CA GLN A 65 0.18 3.74 -7.60
C GLN A 65 -0.31 2.29 -7.61
N ALA A 66 -1.16 1.88 -6.67
CA ALA A 66 -1.70 0.52 -6.62
C ALA A 66 -2.44 0.17 -7.92
N GLN A 67 -3.27 1.07 -8.42
CA GLN A 67 -3.94 0.88 -9.69
C GLN A 67 -2.95 0.82 -10.87
N LYS A 68 -1.95 1.71 -10.90
CA LYS A 68 -0.94 1.75 -11.96
C LYS A 68 -0.12 0.46 -12.03
N TYR A 69 0.18 -0.15 -10.89
CA TYR A 69 1.03 -1.34 -10.78
C TYR A 69 0.24 -2.64 -10.63
N LYS A 70 -1.09 -2.64 -10.87
CA LYS A 70 -1.96 -3.82 -10.76
C LYS A 70 -1.49 -5.01 -11.64
N TYR A 71 -0.77 -4.72 -12.73
CA TYR A 71 -0.21 -5.73 -13.63
C TYR A 71 0.83 -6.66 -12.96
N LEU A 72 1.32 -6.33 -11.76
CA LEU A 72 2.24 -7.19 -10.99
C LEU A 72 1.55 -8.41 -10.34
N GLY A 73 0.25 -8.59 -10.55
CA GLY A 73 -0.47 -9.82 -10.18
C GLY A 73 -1.04 -9.85 -8.75
N TYR A 74 -0.88 -8.79 -7.96
CA TYR A 74 -1.47 -8.71 -6.62
C TYR A 74 -2.92 -8.24 -6.63
N GLN A 75 -3.62 -8.58 -5.55
CA GLN A 75 -4.94 -8.03 -5.23
C GLN A 75 -4.82 -7.00 -4.11
N TYR A 76 -5.72 -6.01 -4.08
CA TYR A 76 -5.78 -5.07 -2.96
C TYR A 76 -7.21 -4.65 -2.64
N LYS A 77 -7.45 -4.32 -1.37
CA LYS A 77 -8.72 -3.77 -0.88
C LYS A 77 -8.48 -2.73 0.22
N LEU A 78 -9.34 -1.72 0.29
CA LEU A 78 -9.34 -0.80 1.42
C LEU A 78 -9.86 -1.50 2.68
N ASN A 79 -9.21 -1.25 3.82
CA ASN A 79 -9.61 -1.83 5.08
C ASN A 79 -10.76 -1.01 5.70
N LYS A 80 -11.97 -1.58 5.70
CA LYS A 80 -13.16 -0.93 6.29
C LYS A 80 -13.03 -0.77 7.80
N LYS A 81 -12.28 -1.65 8.50
CA LYS A 81 -12.08 -1.56 9.95
C LYS A 81 -11.33 -0.29 10.37
N THR A 82 -10.49 0.23 9.49
CA THR A 82 -9.72 1.48 9.72
C THR A 82 -10.40 2.70 9.11
N ALA A 83 -11.71 2.63 8.81
CA ALA A 83 -12.44 3.66 8.07
C ALA A 83 -11.76 4.01 6.72
N ASN A 84 -11.22 3.00 6.04
CA ASN A 84 -10.44 3.13 4.81
C ASN A 84 -9.13 3.96 4.97
N GLY A 85 -8.56 4.00 6.17
CA GLY A 85 -7.27 4.62 6.46
C GLY A 85 -6.06 3.71 6.16
N SER A 86 -6.32 2.48 5.74
CA SER A 86 -5.32 1.53 5.28
C SER A 86 -5.82 0.68 4.12
N MET A 87 -4.90 -0.01 3.46
CA MET A 87 -5.13 -0.93 2.35
C MET A 87 -4.45 -2.27 2.65
N ILE A 88 -5.15 -3.37 2.39
CA ILE A 88 -4.60 -4.72 2.42
C ILE A 88 -4.23 -5.12 0.99
N ILE A 89 -3.03 -5.65 0.80
CA ILE A 89 -2.47 -6.15 -0.45
C ILE A 89 -2.09 -7.62 -0.25
N THR A 90 -2.43 -8.47 -1.22
CA THR A 90 -2.10 -9.90 -1.21
C THR A 90 -1.44 -10.28 -2.54
N PHE A 91 -0.23 -10.85 -2.46
CA PHE A 91 0.56 -11.42 -3.56
C PHE A 91 0.59 -12.95 -3.51
#